data_AF-A0A314YDM0-F1
#
_entry.id   AF-A0A314YDM0-F1
#
_cell.length_a   1.000
_cell.length_b   1.000
_cell.length_c   1.000
_cell.angle_alpha   90.00
_cell.angle_beta   90.00
_cell.angle_gamma   90.00
#
_symmetry.space_group_name_H-M   'P 1'
#
loop_
_entity.id
_entity.type
_entity.pdbx_description
1 polymer ?
#
loop_
_entity_poly.entity_id
_entity_poly.type
_entity_poly.pdbx_seq_one_letter_code
_entity_poly.pdbx_strand_id
1 'polypeptide(L)' 'MQVLHAVSMGAGVLPNETELPDGDLMYMRAQFERVVGSRDSETYYMMNPDGNNGPELSVFFVRI' A
#
# COMPACT_ATOMS: atom_id res chain seq x y z
N MET A 1 25.44 2.91 -11.00
CA MET A 1 24.61 2.98 -12.22
C MET A 1 23.17 2.87 -11.79
N GLN A 2 22.34 3.85 -12.15
CA GLN A 2 21.01 4.05 -11.60
C GLN A 2 20.03 3.00 -12.14
N VAL A 3 19.49 2.17 -11.25
CA VAL A 3 18.33 1.30 -11.53
C VAL A 3 17.09 2.15 -11.30
N LEU A 4 16.73 2.96 -12.29
CA LEU A 4 15.47 3.70 -12.26
C LEU A 4 14.33 2.68 -12.33
N HIS A 5 13.63 2.46 -11.22
CA HIS A 5 12.41 1.67 -11.20
C HIS A 5 11.22 2.60 -11.43
N ALA A 6 10.35 2.27 -12.38
CA ALA A 6 9.08 2.96 -12.54
C ALA A 6 8.18 2.61 -11.35
N VAL A 7 8.20 3.45 -10.33
CA VAL A 7 7.27 3.37 -9.20
C VAL A 7 6.10 4.31 -9.48
N SER A 8 4.92 3.75 -9.69
CA SER A 8 3.68 4.54 -9.73
C SER A 8 3.11 4.62 -8.32
N MET A 9 3.01 5.83 -7.78
CA MET A 9 2.25 6.10 -6.56
C MET A 9 1.03 6.94 -6.89
N GLY A 10 -0.09 6.66 -6.23
CA GLY A 10 -1.31 7.43 -6.42
C GLY A 10 -2.51 6.84 -5.70
N ALA A 11 -3.55 7.67 -5.60
CA ALA A 11 -4.86 7.24 -5.14
C ALA A 11 -5.86 7.38 -6.29
N GLY A 12 -6.91 6.56 -6.27
CA GLY A 12 -7.96 6.58 -7.26
C GLY A 12 -9.27 6.06 -6.69
N VAL A 13 -10.31 6.17 -7.50
CA VAL A 13 -11.64 5.69 -7.18
C VAL A 13 -12.03 4.68 -8.25
N LEU A 14 -12.40 3.48 -7.85
CA LEU A 14 -12.99 2.49 -8.72
C LEU A 14 -14.51 2.65 -8.68
N PRO A 15 -15.15 2.81 -9.85
CA PRO A 15 -16.61 2.82 -9.92
C PRO A 15 -17.11 1.44 -9.49
N ASN A 16 -18.15 1.43 -8.66
CA ASN A 16 -18.71 0.19 -8.19
C ASN A 16 -19.62 -0.41 -9.27
N GLU A 17 -19.17 -1.46 -9.95
CA GLU A 17 -19.99 -2.19 -10.94
C GLU A 17 -20.93 -3.24 -10.30
N THR A 18 -20.83 -3.46 -8.99
CA THR A 18 -21.65 -4.43 -8.26
C THR A 18 -22.48 -3.72 -7.19
N GLU A 19 -23.70 -4.19 -6.93
CA GLU A 19 -24.64 -3.59 -5.96
C GLU A 19 -24.22 -3.79 -4.49
N LEU A 20 -22.94 -3.59 -4.16
CA LEU A 20 -22.49 -3.51 -2.77
C LEU A 20 -23.02 -2.19 -2.16
N PRO A 21 -23.51 -2.18 -0.92
CA PRO A 21 -24.33 -1.09 -0.40
C PRO A 21 -23.58 0.25 -0.20
N ASP A 22 -22.25 0.23 -0.19
CA ASP A 22 -21.41 1.36 0.21
C ASP A 22 -20.52 1.85 -0.95
N GLY A 23 -21.15 2.54 -1.90
CA GLY A 23 -20.51 3.58 -2.71
C GLY A 23 -19.25 3.19 -3.51
N ASP A 24 -18.57 4.24 -3.98
CA ASP A 24 -17.36 4.17 -4.77
C ASP A 24 -16.16 3.64 -3.95
N LEU A 25 -15.36 2.72 -4.51
CA LEU A 25 -14.21 2.13 -3.83
C LEU A 25 -12.96 2.99 -4.03
N MET A 26 -12.51 3.65 -2.97
CA MET A 26 -11.22 4.36 -2.98
C MET A 26 -10.07 3.36 -2.83
N TYR A 27 -9.02 3.52 -3.63
CA TYR A 27 -7.81 2.70 -3.56
C TYR A 27 -6.54 3.56 -3.61
N MET A 28 -5.45 2.99 -3.10
CA MET A 28 -4.12 3.56 -3.21
C MET A 28 -3.16 2.51 -3.77
N ARG A 29 -2.28 2.93 -4.69
CA ARG A 29 -1.22 2.12 -5.26
C ARG A 29 0.11 2.77 -4.91
N ALA A 30 1.00 2.01 -4.30
CA ALA A 30 2.37 2.42 -4.03
C ALA A 30 3.28 1.17 -3.93
N GLN A 31 4.59 1.37 -3.83
CA GLN A 31 5.50 0.28 -3.48
C GLN A 31 5.44 0.05 -1.99
N PHE A 32 5.13 -1.18 -1.58
CA PHE A 32 5.13 -1.59 -0.18
C PHE A 32 6.20 -2.62 0.08
N GLU A 33 6.96 -2.44 1.15
CA GLU A 33 7.80 -3.49 1.73
C GLU A 33 6.99 -4.24 2.80
N ARG A 34 6.87 -5.57 2.63
CA ARG A 34 6.16 -6.43 3.58
C ARG A 34 7.15 -7.05 4.55
N VAL A 35 6.89 -6.89 5.85
CA VAL A 35 7.65 -7.49 6.94
C VAL A 35 6.74 -8.37 7.78
N VAL A 36 7.06 -9.65 7.89
CA VAL A 36 6.34 -10.60 8.74
C VAL A 36 6.93 -10.56 10.14
N GLY A 37 6.16 -10.10 11.12
CA GLY A 37 6.61 -9.99 12.51
C GLY A 37 6.46 -11.30 13.28
N SER A 38 5.33 -11.99 13.08
CA SER A 38 5.04 -13.28 13.70
C SER A 38 4.14 -14.11 12.78
N ARG A 39 3.76 -15.32 13.21
CA ARG A 39 2.79 -16.15 12.48
C ARG A 39 1.48 -15.41 12.20
N ASP A 40 1.09 -14.55 13.13
CA ASP A 40 -0.23 -13.92 13.16
C ASP A 40 -0.13 -12.39 12.91
N SER A 41 1.05 -11.88 12.52
CA SER A 41 1.24 -10.45 12.28
C SER A 41 2.15 -10.11 11.10
N GLU A 42 1.77 -9.06 10.37
CA GLU A 42 2.54 -8.51 9.27
C GLU A 42 2.39 -6.99 9.17
N THR A 43 3.44 -6.34 8.70
CA THR A 43 3.50 -4.89 8.47
C THR A 43 3.79 -4.61 7.01
N TYR A 44 3.11 -3.64 6.43
CA TYR A 44 3.40 -3.11 5.10
C TYR A 44 3.87 -1.66 5.24
N TYR A 45 5.08 -1.39 4.74
CA TYR A 45 5.72 -0.09 4.73
C TYR A 45 5.61 0.54 3.34
N MET A 46 4.89 1.65 3.22
CA MET A 46 4.84 2.41 1.98
C MET A 46 6.18 3.12 1.78
N MET A 47 6.90 2.70 0.75
CA MET A 47 8.22 3.24 0.43
C MET A 47 8.06 4.53 -0.35
N ASN A 48 8.89 5.55 -0.08
CA ASN A 48 8.97 6.74 -0.90
C ASN A 48 9.88 6.47 -2.13
N PRO A 49 9.50 6.87 -3.37
CA PRO A 49 10.26 6.57 -4.57
C PRO A 49 11.59 7.34 -4.64
N ASP A 50 11.67 8.48 -3.95
CA ASP A 50 12.87 9.30 -3.82
C ASP A 50 13.84 8.77 -2.75
N GLY A 51 13.47 7.68 -2.05
CA GLY A 51 14.34 6.98 -1.10
C GLY A 51 14.63 7.76 0.19
N ASN A 52 13.86 8.79 0.50
CA ASN A 52 14.09 9.66 1.66
C ASN A 52 13.42 9.11 2.94
N ASN A 53 14.10 9.24 4.09
CA ASN A 53 13.66 9.11 5.50
C ASN A 53 12.40 8.27 5.84
N GLY A 54 12.37 7.01 5.44
CA GLY A 54 11.45 6.00 6.01
C GLY A 54 10.06 5.94 5.38
N PRO A 55 9.17 5.09 5.92
CA PRO A 55 7.88 4.84 5.31
C PRO A 55 6.89 6.00 5.53
N GLU A 56 6.22 6.44 4.46
CA GLU A 56 5.18 7.48 4.56
C GLU A 56 3.93 6.99 5.28
N LEU A 57 3.64 5.69 5.14
CA LEU A 57 2.53 5.00 5.80
C LEU A 57 3.00 3.60 6.21
N SER A 58 2.64 3.20 7.43
CA SER A 58 2.83 1.82 7.91
C SER A 58 1.47 1.23 8.28
N VAL A 59 1.12 0.10 7.68
CA VAL A 59 -0.12 -0.63 7.99
C VAL A 59 0.24 -1.94 8.66
N PHE A 60 -0.27 -2.16 9.88
CA PHE A 60 -0.03 -3.37 10.66
C PHE A 60 -1.29 -4.22 10.72
N PHE A 61 -1.18 -5.46 10.28
CA PHE A 61 -2.25 -6.45 10.36
C PHE A 61 -1.96 -7.46 11.47
N VAL A 62 -3.00 -7.77 12.23
CA VAL A 62 -3.03 -8.87 13.20
C VAL A 62 -4.17 -9.79 12.82
N ARG A 63 -3.90 -11.09 12.77
CA ARG A 63 -4.92 -12.12 12.66
C ARG A 63 -5.40 -12.49 14.06
N ILE A 64 -6.70 -12.33 14.29
CA ILE A 64 -7.43 -12.71 15.52
C ILE A 64 -8.17 -14.02 15.32
#